data_AF-A0A0R1F6X1-F1
#
_entry.id   AF-A0A0R1F6X1-F1
#
_cell.length_a   1.000
_cell.length_b   1.000
_cell.length_c   1.000
_cell.angle_alpha   90.00
_cell.angle_beta   90.00
_cell.angle_gamma   90.00
#
_symmetry.space_group_name_H-M   'P 1'
#
loop_
_entity.id
_entity.type
_entity.pdbx_description
1 polymer ?
#
loop_
_entity_poly.entity_id
_entity_poly.type
_entity_poly.pdbx_seq_one_letter_code
_entity_poly.pdbx_strand_id
1 'polypeptide(L)' 'MQQLPVGAVRMNGIGTTHFALGNFRVEKRAAKLYVAQDTGAVLLIRTKQRDYYFAAKQPQETRRLYRALQ' A
#
# COMPACT_ATOMS: atom_id res chain seq x y z
N MET A 1 0.38 10.48 10.34
CA MET A 1 0.58 9.07 9.97
C MET A 1 -0.59 8.67 9.09
N GLN A 2 -0.37 8.16 7.88
CA GLN A 2 -1.48 7.67 7.04
C GLN A 2 -1.62 6.17 7.28
N GLN A 3 -2.63 5.79 8.04
CA GLN A 3 -3.17 4.43 8.05
C GLN A 3 -3.60 4.08 6.62
N LEU A 4 -3.68 2.77 6.30
CA LEU A 4 -4.23 2.28 5.03
C LEU A 4 -5.45 3.13 4.64
N PRO A 5 -5.56 3.56 3.37
CA PRO A 5 -6.60 4.49 2.95
C PRO A 5 -7.98 3.96 3.36
N VAL A 6 -8.73 4.81 4.07
CA VAL A 6 -10.08 4.50 4.54
C VAL A 6 -10.92 4.04 3.33
N GLY A 7 -11.54 2.86 3.43
CA GLY A 7 -12.33 2.29 2.35
C GLY A 7 -11.61 1.31 1.41
N ALA A 8 -10.43 0.78 1.79
CA ALA A 8 -9.80 -0.33 1.09
C ALA A 8 -10.64 -1.62 1.22
N VAL A 9 -11.26 -2.07 0.13
CA VAL A 9 -12.02 -3.32 0.05
C VAL A 9 -11.13 -4.41 -0.52
N ARG A 10 -10.97 -5.52 0.20
CA ARG A 10 -10.21 -6.68 -0.26
C ARG A 10 -10.98 -7.39 -1.37
N MET A 11 -10.35 -7.58 -2.54
CA MET A 11 -10.95 -8.32 -3.65
C MET A 11 -10.41 -9.75 -3.67
N ASN A 12 -9.09 -9.91 -3.73
CA ASN A 12 -8.37 -11.18 -3.70
C ASN A 12 -7.02 -10.96 -3.03
N GLY A 13 -6.86 -11.39 -1.78
CA GLY A 13 -5.62 -11.15 -1.03
C GLY A 13 -5.67 -11.63 0.41
N ILE A 14 -4.57 -11.36 1.13
CA ILE A 14 -4.40 -11.66 2.54
C ILE A 14 -4.20 -10.34 3.27
N GLY A 15 -5.09 -10.04 4.21
CA GLY A 15 -4.89 -8.99 5.19
C GLY A 15 -4.90 -9.64 6.56
N THR A 16 -3.73 -9.65 7.18
CA THR A 16 -3.48 -10.03 8.58
C THR A 16 -3.32 -8.77 9.41
N THR A 17 -3.14 -8.92 10.71
CA THR A 17 -2.78 -7.82 11.62
C THR A 17 -1.48 -7.12 11.20
N HIS A 18 -0.56 -7.83 10.52
CA HIS A 18 0.77 -7.30 10.19
C HIS A 18 0.92 -6.87 8.74
N PHE A 19 0.12 -7.42 7.83
CA PHE A 19 0.27 -7.21 6.39
C PHE A 19 -1.05 -7.12 5.66
N ALA A 20 -1.12 -6.27 4.65
CA ALA A 20 -2.12 -6.31 3.58
C ALA A 20 -1.41 -6.58 2.24
N LEU A 21 -1.68 -7.75 1.67
CA LEU A 21 -1.03 -8.29 0.48
C LEU A 21 -2.09 -8.72 -0.53
N GLY A 22 -1.99 -8.25 -1.77
CA GLY A 22 -2.85 -8.71 -2.87
C GLY A 22 -3.67 -7.61 -3.52
N ASN A 23 -4.77 -8.00 -4.16
CA ASN A 23 -5.62 -7.11 -4.95
C ASN A 23 -6.76 -6.55 -4.09
N PHE A 24 -6.90 -5.24 -4.13
CA PHE A 24 -7.90 -4.46 -3.40
C PHE A 24 -8.60 -3.50 -4.35
N ARG A 25 -9.66 -2.89 -3.84
CA ARG A 25 -10.27 -1.70 -4.42
C ARG A 25 -10.15 -0.58 -3.39
N VAL A 26 -9.49 0.50 -3.75
CA VAL A 26 -9.35 1.70 -2.91
C VAL A 26 -10.00 2.85 -3.66
N GLU A 27 -10.93 3.57 -3.04
CA GLU A 27 -11.65 4.69 -3.67
C GLU A 27 -12.23 4.34 -5.04
N LYS A 28 -12.83 3.14 -5.17
CA LYS A 28 -13.38 2.58 -6.43
C LYS A 28 -12.36 2.28 -7.54
N ARG A 29 -11.06 2.49 -7.31
CA ARG A 29 -9.98 2.12 -8.24
C ARG A 29 -9.37 0.76 -7.89
N ALA A 30 -8.94 0.03 -8.91
CA ALA A 30 -8.20 -1.21 -8.72
C ALA A 30 -6.84 -0.89 -8.07
N ALA A 31 -6.51 -1.61 -7.01
CA ALA A 31 -5.29 -1.41 -6.24
C ALA A 31 -4.57 -2.73 -5.97
N LYS A 32 -3.25 -2.69 -5.88
CA LYS A 32 -2.45 -3.79 -5.34
C LYS A 32 -1.69 -3.32 -4.10
N LEU A 33 -1.85 -4.04 -3.00
CA LEU A 33 -1.22 -3.72 -1.72
C LEU A 33 -0.07 -4.70 -1.44
N TYR A 34 1.03 -4.14 -0.99
CA TYR A 34 2.18 -4.78 -0.37
C TYR A 34 2.56 -3.98 0.87
N VAL A 35 1.67 -3.95 1.86
CA VAL A 35 1.74 -3.01 2.98
C VAL A 35 1.92 -3.76 4.29
N ALA A 36 3.03 -3.54 4.99
CA ALA A 36 3.14 -3.84 6.41
C ALA A 36 2.40 -2.76 7.22
N GLN A 37 1.46 -3.17 8.09
CA GLN A 37 0.46 -2.27 8.68
C GLN A 37 1.03 -1.32 9.75
N ASP A 38 2.17 -1.66 10.37
CA ASP A 38 2.74 -0.92 11.52
C ASP A 38 3.82 0.12 11.14
N THR A 39 3.93 0.43 9.85
CA THR A 39 5.09 1.14 9.31
C THR A 39 4.92 2.67 9.28
N GLY A 40 3.68 3.15 9.42
CA GLY A 40 3.34 4.58 9.48
C GLY A 40 3.58 5.37 8.18
N ALA A 41 4.16 4.75 7.15
CA ALA A 41 4.48 5.34 5.85
C ALA A 41 4.16 4.34 4.73
N VAL A 42 3.30 4.76 3.79
CA VAL A 42 2.92 3.97 2.62
C VAL A 42 3.27 4.75 1.35
N LEU A 43 4.05 4.11 0.48
CA LEU A 43 4.35 4.59 -0.87
C LEU A 43 3.15 4.31 -1.77
N LEU A 44 2.61 5.35 -2.40
CA LEU A 44 1.56 5.26 -3.41
C LEU A 44 2.16 5.49 -4.80
N ILE A 45 2.00 4.52 -5.70
CA ILE A 45 2.36 4.63 -7.11
C ILE A 45 1.07 4.55 -7.93
N ARG A 46 0.72 5.65 -8.61
CA ARG A 46 -0.47 5.71 -9.47
C ARG A 46 -0.12 5.37 -10.89
N THR A 47 -0.87 4.48 -11.51
CA THR A 47 -0.77 4.22 -12.95
C THR A 47 -2.12 4.46 -13.62
N LYS A 48 -2.17 4.44 -14.96
CA LYS A 48 -3.41 4.64 -15.70
C LYS A 48 -4.48 3.61 -15.31
N GLN A 49 -4.10 2.37 -15.05
CA GLN A 49 -5.03 1.24 -14.86
C GLN A 49 -5.23 0.84 -13.41
N ARG A 50 -4.22 1.01 -12.55
CA ARG A 50 -4.28 0.59 -11.14
C ARG A 50 -3.28 1.33 -10.26
N ASP A 51 -3.57 1.35 -8.97
CA ASP A 51 -2.71 1.95 -7.98
C ASP A 51 -1.93 0.88 -7.20
N TYR A 52 -0.71 1.19 -6.80
CA TYR A 52 0.11 0.30 -5.98
C TYR A 52 0.42 0.99 -4.66
N TYR A 53 0.24 0.24 -3.58
CA TYR A 53 0.53 0.67 -2.22
C TYR A 53 1.63 -0.23 -1.67
N PHE A 54 2.74 0.36 -1.26
CA PHE A 54 3.90 -0.36 -0.75
C PHE A 54 4.32 0.20 0.60
N ALA A 55 4.53 -0.68 1.58
CA ALA A 55 5.18 -0.32 2.83
C ALA A 55 5.97 -1.51 3.37
N ALA A 56 7.28 -1.36 3.47
CA ALA A 56 8.16 -2.34 4.09
C ALA A 56 8.15 -2.18 5.61
N LYS A 57 8.37 -3.28 6.35
CA LYS A 57 8.48 -3.29 7.83
C LYS A 57 9.47 -2.25 8.36
N GLN A 58 10.46 -1.89 7.56
CA GLN A 58 11.44 -0.84 7.85
C GLN A 58 11.01 0.45 7.12
N PRO A 59 10.44 1.45 7.82
CA PRO A 59 9.91 2.64 7.18
C PRO A 59 10.98 3.46 6.43
N GLN A 60 12.25 3.31 6.82
CA GLN A 60 13.38 3.93 6.13
C GLN A 60 13.56 3.42 4.70
N GLU A 61 13.35 2.12 4.45
CA GLU A 61 13.44 1.54 3.11
C GLU A 61 12.33 2.07 2.21
N THR A 62 11.10 2.15 2.72
CA THR A 62 9.95 2.72 2.00
C THR A 62 10.23 4.19 1.61
N ARG A 63 10.78 4.98 2.54
CA ARG A 63 11.18 6.38 2.27
C ARG A 63 12.32 6.48 1.26
N ARG A 64 13.32 5.59 1.33
CA ARG A 64 14.43 5.54 0.38
C ARG A 64 13.92 5.24 -1.03
N LEU A 65 13.04 4.24 -1.16
CA LEU A 65 12.45 3.88 -2.44
C LEU A 65 11.59 5.01 -3.02
N TYR A 66 10.78 5.69 -2.20
CA TYR A 66 10.03 6.88 -2.63
C TYR A 66 10.94 7.94 -3.25
N ARG A 67 12.05 8.27 -2.58
CA ARG A 67 13.01 9.26 -3.06
C ARG A 67 13.68 8.86 -4.38
N ALA A 68 13.89 7.57 -4.62
CA ALA A 68 14.51 7.06 -5.84
C ALA A 68 13.56 7.04 -7.05
N LEU A 69 12.25 7.15 -6.83
CA LEU A 69 11.22 7.16 -7.87
C LEU A 69 10.71 8.58 -8.21
N GLN A 70 11.27 9.61 -7.57
CA GLN A 70 11.12 11.02 -7.97
C GLN A 70 12.16 11.35 -9.03
#